data_AF-A0A938R0D1-F1
#
_entry.id   AF-A0A938R0D1-F1
#
_cell.length_a   1.000
_cell.length_b   1.000
_cell.length_c   1.000
_cell.angle_alpha   90.00
_cell.angle_beta   90.00
_cell.angle_gamma   90.00
#
_symmetry.space_group_name_H-M   'P 1'
#
loop_
_entity.id
_entity.type
_entity.pdbx_description
1 polymer ?
#
loop_
_entity_poly.entity_id
_entity_poly.type
_entity_poly.pdbx_seq_one_letter_code
_entity_poly.pdbx_strand_id
1 'polypeptide(L)' 'MKPETKQFLKELMTGGYRASAIGLSLVLAIVIGFGLGVLMVRWTGWEGWYYIGLIVGIIAGFRNLYIMSRRFQK' A
#
# COMPACT_ATOMS: atom_id res chain seq x y z
N MET A 1 -5.39 -7.00 -19.49
CA MET A 1 -5.81 -5.95 -18.54
C MET A 1 -7.30 -5.71 -18.69
N LYS A 2 -8.07 -5.84 -17.60
CA LYS A 2 -9.53 -5.61 -17.61
C LYS A 2 -9.83 -4.14 -17.93
N PRO A 3 -10.94 -3.81 -18.60
CA PRO A 3 -11.30 -2.43 -18.97
C PRO A 3 -11.37 -1.50 -17.76
N GLU A 4 -11.76 -2.02 -16.59
CA GLU A 4 -11.82 -1.30 -15.32
C GLU A 4 -10.47 -0.76 -14.84
N THR A 5 -9.39 -1.53 -15.02
CA THR A 5 -8.03 -1.09 -14.65
C THR A 5 -7.60 0.12 -15.48
N LYS A 6 -7.96 0.14 -16.77
CA LYS A 6 -7.63 1.27 -17.66
C LYS A 6 -8.42 2.52 -17.30
N GLN A 7 -9.68 2.36 -16.89
CA GLN A 7 -10.54 3.47 -16.48
C GLN A 7 -10.10 4.06 -15.14
N PHE A 8 -9.73 3.21 -14.17
CA PHE A 8 -9.13 3.62 -12.90
C PHE A 8 -7.78 4.34 -13.09
N LEU A 9 -6.91 3.83 -13.97
CA LEU A 9 -5.66 4.51 -14.32
C LEU A 9 -5.92 5.89 -14.93
N LYS A 10 -6.94 6.01 -15.79
CA LYS A 10 -7.33 7.28 -16.39
C LYS A 10 -7.85 8.26 -15.34
N GLU A 11 -8.70 7.82 -14.41
CA GLU A 11 -9.18 8.63 -13.28
C GLU A 11 -8.09 9.02 -12.27
N LEU A 12 -7.12 8.14 -12.02
CA LEU A 12 -5.93 8.47 -11.24
C LEU A 12 -5.11 9.57 -11.91
N MET A 13 -4.96 9.50 -13.24
CA MET A 13 -4.18 10.46 -14.01
C MET A 13 -4.90 11.81 -14.17
N THR A 14 -6.22 11.85 -14.26
CA THR A 14 -7.00 13.11 -14.38
C THR A 14 -7.44 13.68 -13.03
N GLY A 15 -7.60 12.86 -11.99
CA GLY A 15 -8.01 13.25 -10.63
C GLY A 15 -6.83 13.31 -9.65
N GLY A 16 -5.87 14.22 -9.89
CA GLY A 16 -4.59 14.27 -9.17
C GLY A 16 -4.67 14.25 -7.63
N TYR A 17 -5.72 14.82 -7.03
CA TYR A 17 -5.92 14.80 -5.58
C TYR A 17 -6.23 13.40 -5.03
N ARG A 18 -7.04 12.61 -5.75
CA ARG A 18 -7.42 11.24 -5.33
C ARG A 18 -6.26 10.28 -5.50
N ALA A 19 -5.52 10.42 -6.61
CA ALA A 19 -4.32 9.64 -6.86
C ALA A 19 -3.22 9.91 -5.83
N SER A 20 -3.03 11.18 -5.46
CA SER A 20 -2.08 11.56 -4.42
C SER A 20 -2.45 10.96 -3.07
N ALA A 21 -3.73 11.03 -2.66
CA ALA A 21 -4.20 10.42 -1.41
C ALA A 21 -4.01 8.89 -1.38
N ILE A 22 -4.29 8.22 -2.51
CA ILE A 22 -4.05 6.78 -2.71
C ILE A 22 -2.56 6.45 -2.57
N GLY A 23 -1.70 7.17 -3.29
CA GLY A 23 -0.25 6.99 -3.22
C GLY A 23 0.29 7.24 -1.81
N LEU A 24 -0.20 8.29 -1.14
CA LEU A 24 0.18 8.60 0.24
C LEU A 24 -0.21 7.46 1.19
N SER A 25 -1.41 6.90 1.04
CA SER A 25 -1.87 5.77 1.87
C SER A 25 -1.01 4.52 1.70
N LEU A 26 -0.52 4.28 0.47
CA LEU A 26 0.38 3.17 0.17
C LEU A 26 1.75 3.39 0.80
N VAL A 27 2.32 4.60 0.67
CA VAL A 27 3.59 4.95 1.29
C VAL A 27 3.51 4.82 2.82
N LEU A 28 2.44 5.33 3.43
CA LEU A 28 2.23 5.20 4.87
C LEU A 28 2.14 3.73 5.32
N ALA A 29 1.44 2.88 4.57
CA ALA A 29 1.37 1.46 4.88
C ALA A 29 2.73 0.76 4.83
N ILE A 30 3.57 1.10 3.83
CA ILE A 30 4.92 0.57 3.71
C ILE A 30 5.80 1.06 4.87
N VAL A 31 5.74 2.36 5.20
CA VAL A 31 6.51 2.93 6.32
C VAL A 31 6.14 2.28 7.65
N ILE A 32 4.84 2.07 7.90
CA ILE A 32 4.36 1.40 9.11
C ILE A 32 4.81 -0.07 9.13
N GLY A 33 4.61 -0.82 8.04
CA GLY A 33 5.04 -2.22 7.95
C GLY A 33 6.54 -2.39 8.14
N PHE A 34 7.32 -1.50 7.54
CA PHE A 34 8.77 -1.45 7.71
C PHE A 34 9.18 -1.10 9.14
N GLY A 35 8.55 -0.11 9.75
CA GLY A 35 8.80 0.25 11.16
C GLY A 35 8.52 -0.91 12.12
N LEU A 36 7.45 -1.68 11.87
CA LEU A 36 7.17 -2.91 12.59
C LEU A 36 8.24 -3.99 12.35
N GLY A 37 8.72 -4.12 11.12
CA GLY A 37 9.85 -5.00 10.78
C GLY A 37 11.11 -4.64 11.57
N VAL A 38 11.48 -3.35 11.63
CA VAL A 38 12.63 -2.86 12.40
C VAL A 38 12.46 -3.15 13.89
N LEU A 39 11.26 -2.94 14.43
CA LEU A 39 10.96 -3.21 15.84
C LEU A 39 11.12 -4.71 16.14
N MET A 40 10.65 -5.59 15.24
CA MET A 40 10.84 -7.03 15.36
C MET A 40 12.31 -7.45 15.27
N VAL A 41 13.12 -6.81 14.42
CA VAL A 41 14.58 -7.04 14.39
C VAL A 41 15.18 -6.71 15.76
N ARG A 42 14.80 -5.58 16.37
CA ARG A 42 15.33 -5.20 17.70
C ARG A 42 14.96 -6.20 18.81
N TRP A 43 13.82 -6.86 18.69
CA TRP A 43 13.35 -7.83 19.69
C TRP A 43 13.94 -9.23 19.50
N THR A 44 14.13 -9.67 18.26
CA THR A 44 14.55 -11.06 17.96
C THR A 44 16.01 -11.17 17.51
N GLY A 45 16.66 -10.05 17.17
CA GLY A 45 18.03 -10.01 16.64
C GLY A 45 18.18 -10.54 15.21
N TRP A 46 17.12 -11.03 14.57
CA TRP A 46 17.18 -11.59 13.22
C TRP A 46 16.87 -10.53 12.15
N GLU A 47 17.83 -10.25 11.28
CA GLU A 47 17.69 -9.23 10.22
C GLU A 47 16.61 -9.56 9.18
N GLY A 48 16.15 -10.82 9.11
CA GLY A 48 15.09 -11.24 8.18
C GLY A 48 13.76 -10.50 8.36
N TRP A 49 13.47 -10.01 9.58
CA TRP A 49 12.22 -9.30 9.87
C TRP A 49 12.06 -7.98 9.11
N TYR A 50 13.17 -7.40 8.64
CA TYR A 50 13.14 -6.20 7.80
C TYR A 50 12.38 -6.45 6.49
N TYR A 51 12.71 -7.55 5.83
CA TYR A 51 12.08 -7.95 4.57
C TYR A 51 10.63 -8.39 4.79
N ILE A 52 10.35 -9.10 5.89
CA ILE A 52 8.99 -9.51 6.24
C ILE A 52 8.10 -8.29 6.49
N GLY A 53 8.55 -7.33 7.30
CA GLY A 53 7.81 -6.11 7.58
C GLY A 53 7.54 -5.29 6.32
N LEU A 54 8.51 -5.21 5.41
CA LEU A 54 8.35 -4.52 4.13
C LEU A 54 7.35 -5.23 3.21
N ILE A 55 7.42 -6.56 3.08
CA ILE A 55 6.47 -7.36 2.29
C ILE A 55 5.05 -7.21 2.86
N VAL A 56 4.90 -7.31 4.18
CA VAL A 56 3.61 -7.13 4.86
C VAL A 56 3.07 -5.72 4.65
N GLY A 57 3.91 -4.69 4.74
CA GLY A 57 3.53 -3.30 4.48
C GLY A 57 3.02 -3.07 3.07
N ILE A 58 3.71 -3.64 2.06
CA ILE A 58 3.28 -3.59 0.65
C ILE A 58 1.94 -4.31 0.48
N ILE A 59 1.80 -5.54 0.98
CA ILE A 59 0.55 -6.32 0.86
C ILE A 59 -0.61 -5.58 1.53
N ALA A 60 -0.39 -5.02 2.72
CA ALA A 60 -1.40 -4.25 3.44
C ALA A 60 -1.83 -2.99 2.67
N GLY A 61 -0.87 -2.26 2.10
CA GLY A 61 -1.13 -1.07 1.29
C GLY A 61 -1.94 -1.38 0.02
N PHE A 62 -1.56 -2.42 -0.72
CA PHE A 62 -2.32 -2.87 -1.88
C PHE A 62 -3.71 -3.40 -1.52
N ARG A 63 -3.84 -4.15 -0.41
CA ARG A 63 -5.14 -4.63 0.08
C ARG A 63 -6.05 -3.47 0.45
N ASN A 64 -5.52 -2.45 1.13
CA ASN A 64 -6.26 -1.24 1.49
C ASN A 64 -6.73 -0.50 0.22
N LEU A 65 -5.84 -0.36 -0.77
CA LEU A 65 -6.17 0.26 -2.05
C LEU A 65 -7.28 -0.50 -2.79
N TYR A 66 -7.24 -1.84 -2.79
CA TYR A 66 -8.27 -2.67 -3.41
C TYR A 66 -9.63 -2.50 -2.75
N ILE A 67 -9.68 -2.49 -1.42
CA ILE A 67 -10.92 -2.27 -0.66
C ILE A 67 -11.48 -0.87 -0.95
N MET A 68 -10.60 0.14 -1.00
CA MET A 68 -10.98 1.52 -1.24
C MET A 68 -11.49 1.73 -2.68
N SER A 69 -10.83 1.12 -3.67
CA SER A 69 -11.30 1.08 -5.07
C SER A 69 -12.68 0.44 -5.19
N ARG A 70 -12.93 -0.67 -4.49
CA ARG A 70 -14.26 -1.31 -4.45
C ARG A 70 -15.34 -0.46 -3.76
N ARG A 71 -14.96 0.40 -2.82
CA ARG A 71 -15.89 1.34 -2.17
C ARG A 71 -16.27 2.51 -3.05
N PHE A 72 -15.37 2.97 -3.92
CA PHE A 72 -15.64 4.04 -4.87
C PHE A 72 -16.44 3.59 -6.11
N GLN A 73 -16.51 2.28 -6.37
CA GLN A 73 -17.29 1.71 -7.47
C GLN A 73 -18.78 1.49 -7.14
N LYS A 74 -19.24 1.80 -5.93
CA LYS A 74 -20.66 1.84 -5.53
C LYS A 74 -21.16 3.27 -5.50
#